data_AF-R5YK77-F1
#
_entry.id   AF-R5YK77-F1
#
_cell.length_a   1.000
_cell.length_b   1.000
_cell.length_c   1.000
_cell.angle_alpha   90.00
_cell.angle_beta   90.00
_cell.angle_gamma   90.00
#
_symmetry.space_group_name_H-M   'P 1'
#
loop_
_entity.id
_entity.type
_entity.pdbx_description
1 polymer ?
#
loop_
_entity_poly.entity_id
_entity_poly.type
_entity_poly.pdbx_seq_one_letter_code
_entity_poly.pdbx_strand_id
1 'polypeptide(L)'
;MVFYLLYPYIYRLLFEKKTVKSAVIRDSVLIVLVVLVTVAILMEEPAVYKHISKALPRVPVFLTGCCFGKLVYEKKRMPAVTLIVLTVGYLLMDHICLDAGKFHNILERYSYWIGGVGITFLLAILFYYTPQWFNTVCKKWGVVSLEIYFAHIAILRVFQKLGVLERFFKNYRYLELLLLIVFAYVWAVIAAKMVELLKGCIKKHQTN
;
A
#
# COMPACT_ATOMS: atom_id res chain seq x y z
N MET A 1 -1.46 8.87 -0.18
CA MET A 1 -1.12 10.28 -0.45
C MET A 1 -0.56 10.93 0.81
N VAL A 2 -1.37 11.18 1.85
CA VAL A 2 -0.88 11.81 3.11
C VAL A 2 0.27 11.02 3.76
N PHE A 3 0.19 9.68 3.81
CA PHE A 3 1.25 8.88 4.44
C PHE A 3 2.63 9.00 3.78
N TYR A 4 2.72 9.25 2.47
CA TYR A 4 4.01 9.45 1.80
C TYR A 4 4.63 10.81 2.15
N LEU A 5 3.80 11.86 2.30
CA LEU A 5 4.25 13.17 2.79
C LEU A 5 4.67 13.11 4.27
N LEU A 6 3.99 12.28 5.05
CA LEU A 6 4.32 12.04 6.45
C LEU A 6 5.49 11.06 6.65
N TYR A 7 5.91 10.33 5.60
CA TYR A 7 6.98 9.34 5.68
C TYR A 7 8.27 9.87 6.31
N PRO A 8 8.84 11.04 5.94
CA PRO A 8 10.04 11.55 6.59
C PRO A 8 9.86 11.80 8.09
N TYR A 9 8.69 12.27 8.52
CA TYR A 9 8.37 12.45 9.94
C TYR A 9 8.22 11.13 10.68
N ILE A 10 7.50 10.17 10.08
CA ILE A 10 7.31 8.82 10.62
C ILE A 10 8.66 8.09 10.67
N TYR A 11 9.51 8.23 9.66
CA TYR A 11 10.83 7.63 9.60
C TYR A 11 11.74 8.20 10.68
N ARG A 12 11.75 9.53 10.85
CA ARG A 12 12.47 10.19 11.94
C ARG A 12 11.98 9.65 13.28
N LEU A 13 10.67 9.69 13.51
CA LEU A 13 10.06 9.18 14.73
C LEU A 13 10.40 7.72 14.95
N LEU A 14 10.38 6.84 13.94
CA LEU A 14 10.64 5.39 14.04
C LEU A 14 12.11 4.99 14.07
N PHE A 15 13.06 5.84 13.67
CA PHE A 15 14.46 5.43 13.53
C PHE A 15 15.50 6.40 14.13
N GLU A 16 15.09 7.49 14.80
CA GLU A 16 16.01 8.46 15.43
C GLU A 16 16.97 7.83 16.46
N LYS A 17 16.54 6.74 17.12
CA LYS A 17 17.39 5.94 18.01
C LYS A 17 17.81 4.66 17.25
N LYS A 18 19.10 4.53 16.96
CA LYS A 18 19.78 3.61 16.00
C LYS A 18 19.45 2.10 16.08
N THR A 19 18.60 1.64 17.00
CA THR A 19 18.34 0.21 17.22
C THR A 19 17.08 -0.28 16.48
N VAL A 20 17.20 -1.34 15.68
CA VAL A 20 16.05 -1.93 14.95
C VAL A 20 14.97 -2.46 15.90
N LYS A 21 15.36 -3.00 17.06
CA LYS A 21 14.42 -3.51 18.07
C LYS A 21 13.52 -2.42 18.66
N SER A 22 14.07 -1.24 18.96
CA SER A 22 13.28 -0.11 19.50
C SER A 22 12.35 0.49 18.45
N ALA A 23 12.73 0.42 17.17
CA ALA A 23 11.85 0.82 16.07
C ALA A 23 10.62 -0.10 15.97
N VAL A 24 10.79 -1.41 16.04
CA VAL A 24 9.68 -2.39 16.00
C VAL A 24 8.73 -2.22 17.18
N ILE A 25 9.26 -1.98 18.39
CA ILE A 25 8.43 -1.75 19.58
C ILE A 25 7.61 -0.47 19.43
N ARG A 26 8.21 0.61 18.90
CA ARG A 26 7.48 1.86 18.70
C ARG A 26 6.44 1.75 17.59
N ASP A 27 6.75 1.01 16.54
CA ASP A 27 5.82 0.70 15.46
C ASP A 27 4.61 -0.09 15.99
N SER A 28 4.85 -1.14 16.78
CA SER A 28 3.77 -1.92 17.39
C SER A 28 2.92 -1.10 18.36
N VAL A 29 3.54 -0.22 19.17
CA VAL A 29 2.80 0.71 20.04
C VAL A 29 1.92 1.67 19.23
N LEU A 30 2.43 2.23 18.13
CA LEU A 30 1.65 3.08 17.23
C LEU A 30 0.48 2.34 16.60
N ILE A 31 0.69 1.10 16.17
CA ILE A 31 -0.36 0.26 15.60
C ILE A 31 -1.46 0.00 16.63
N VAL A 32 -1.09 -0.42 17.85
CA VAL A 32 -2.06 -0.66 18.94
C VAL A 32 -2.83 0.62 19.27
N LEU A 33 -2.15 1.77 19.35
CA LEU A 33 -2.81 3.05 19.59
C LEU A 33 -3.84 3.38 18.50
N VAL A 34 -3.49 3.17 17.23
CA VAL A 34 -4.42 3.39 16.11
C VAL A 34 -5.62 2.45 16.18
N VAL A 35 -5.40 1.17 16.53
CA VAL A 35 -6.50 0.21 16.72
C VAL A 35 -7.42 0.66 17.86
N LEU A 36 -6.86 1.06 19.00
CA LEU A 36 -7.65 1.52 20.15
C LEU A 36 -8.48 2.77 19.82
N VAL A 37 -7.88 3.76 19.15
CA VAL A 37 -8.60 4.96 18.67
C VAL A 37 -9.72 4.57 17.70
N THR A 38 -9.47 3.60 16.83
CA THR A 38 -10.47 3.09 15.88
C THR A 38 -11.66 2.43 16.58
N VAL A 39 -11.40 1.67 17.64
CA VAL A 39 -12.45 1.04 18.47
C VAL A 39 -13.22 2.09 19.27
N ALA A 40 -12.54 3.10 19.84
CA ALA A 40 -13.20 4.19 20.55
C ALA A 40 -14.16 4.98 19.65
N ILE A 41 -13.74 5.33 18.42
CA ILE A 41 -14.59 6.01 17.43
C ILE A 41 -15.79 5.14 17.04
N LEU A 42 -15.64 3.82 16.93
CA LEU A 42 -16.77 2.93 16.65
C LEU A 42 -17.81 2.98 17.78
N MET A 43 -17.38 3.03 19.04
CA MET A 43 -18.28 3.01 20.19
C MET A 43 -19.01 4.34 20.38
N GLU A 44 -18.34 5.47 20.21
CA GLU A 44 -18.94 6.79 20.40
C GLU A 44 -19.76 7.25 19.19
N GLU A 45 -19.22 7.11 17.97
CA GLU A 45 -19.78 7.71 16.76
C GLU A 45 -19.72 6.75 15.55
N PRO A 46 -20.62 5.75 15.48
CA PRO A 46 -20.60 4.74 14.41
C PRO A 46 -20.83 5.33 13.02
N ALA A 47 -21.51 6.48 12.92
CA ALA A 47 -21.71 7.21 11.67
C ALA A 47 -20.37 7.73 11.11
N VAL A 48 -19.53 8.32 11.96
CA VAL A 48 -18.19 8.80 11.59
C VAL A 48 -17.27 7.62 11.25
N TYR A 49 -17.35 6.53 12.03
CA TYR A 49 -16.60 5.31 11.76
C TYR A 49 -16.83 4.78 10.33
N LYS A 50 -18.08 4.80 9.83
CA LYS A 50 -18.40 4.31 8.48
C LYS A 50 -17.57 4.99 7.38
N HIS A 51 -17.31 6.29 7.52
CA HIS A 51 -16.50 7.07 6.56
C HIS A 51 -15.00 6.81 6.70
N ILE A 52 -14.51 6.56 7.92
CA ILE A 52 -13.08 6.45 8.22
C ILE A 52 -12.59 4.98 8.23
N SER A 53 -13.50 4.02 8.34
CA SER A 53 -13.26 2.57 8.40
C SER A 53 -12.40 2.01 7.25
N LYS A 54 -12.41 2.67 6.09
CA LYS A 54 -11.57 2.29 4.93
C LYS A 54 -10.15 2.86 4.99
N ALA A 55 -9.93 3.93 5.75
CA ALA A 55 -8.66 4.65 5.83
C ALA A 55 -7.81 4.21 7.02
N LEU A 56 -8.41 4.02 8.20
CA LEU A 56 -7.70 3.67 9.45
C LEU A 56 -6.90 2.37 9.36
N PRO A 57 -7.43 1.26 8.80
CA PRO A 57 -6.67 0.02 8.66
C PRO A 57 -5.46 0.13 7.71
N ARG A 58 -5.36 1.19 6.92
CA ARG A 58 -4.20 1.43 6.04
C ARG A 58 -2.99 1.98 6.79
N VAL A 59 -3.19 2.55 7.99
CA VAL A 59 -2.09 3.07 8.82
C VAL A 59 -1.19 1.92 9.30
N PRO A 60 -1.70 0.82 9.90
CA PRO A 60 -0.87 -0.33 10.25
C PRO A 60 -0.13 -0.96 9.06
N VAL A 61 -0.81 -1.10 7.91
CA VAL A 61 -0.18 -1.62 6.67
C VAL A 61 1.01 -0.74 6.26
N PHE A 62 0.84 0.57 6.35
CA PHE A 62 1.90 1.52 6.01
C PHE A 62 3.08 1.46 7.00
N LEU A 63 2.78 1.44 8.30
CA LEU A 63 3.75 1.37 9.39
C LEU A 63 4.61 0.10 9.32
N THR A 64 3.96 -1.06 9.21
CA THR A 64 4.65 -2.35 8.96
C THR A 64 5.49 -2.32 7.69
N GLY A 65 4.96 -1.76 6.61
CA GLY A 65 5.70 -1.55 5.36
C GLY A 65 6.95 -0.70 5.53
N CYS A 66 6.93 0.33 6.40
CA CYS A 66 8.11 1.16 6.70
C CYS A 66 9.20 0.35 7.42
N CYS A 67 8.82 -0.47 8.40
CA CYS A 67 9.74 -1.34 9.12
C CYS A 67 10.38 -2.39 8.21
N PHE A 68 9.58 -3.12 7.44
CA PHE A 68 10.10 -4.12 6.50
C PHE A 68 10.90 -3.49 5.36
N GLY A 69 10.49 -2.33 4.85
CA GLY A 69 11.23 -1.58 3.84
C GLY A 69 12.65 -1.25 4.27
N LYS A 70 12.84 -0.85 5.54
CA LYS A 70 14.19 -0.62 6.08
C LYS A 70 15.02 -1.90 6.15
N LEU A 71 14.43 -3.02 6.58
CA LEU A 71 15.14 -4.31 6.63
C LEU A 71 15.61 -4.77 5.25
N VAL A 72 14.78 -4.56 4.23
CA VAL A 72 15.13 -4.84 2.83
C VAL A 72 16.26 -3.92 2.35
N TYR A 73 16.19 -2.61 2.66
CA TYR A 73 17.24 -1.65 2.32
C TYR A 73 18.58 -2.02 2.97
N GLU A 74 18.57 -2.43 4.24
CA GLU A 74 19.75 -2.89 4.97
C GLU A 74 20.20 -4.30 4.59
N LYS A 75 19.54 -4.96 3.62
CA LYS A 75 19.82 -6.33 3.16
C LYS A 75 19.86 -7.36 4.30
N LYS A 76 19.08 -7.15 5.36
CA LYS A 76 19.01 -8.08 6.49
C LYS A 76 18.12 -9.26 6.15
N ARG A 77 18.60 -10.47 6.45
CA ARG A 77 17.78 -11.68 6.32
C ARG A 77 16.70 -11.69 7.40
N MET A 78 15.48 -11.99 6.99
CA MET A 78 14.37 -12.19 7.92
C MET A 78 14.29 -13.68 8.29
N PRO A 79 14.03 -14.00 9.58
CA PRO A 79 13.87 -15.38 10.00
C PRO A 79 12.56 -15.96 9.44
N ALA A 80 12.57 -17.24 9.06
CA ALA A 80 11.36 -17.94 8.59
C ALA A 80 10.21 -17.93 9.62
N VAL A 81 10.57 -17.76 10.90
CA VAL A 81 9.63 -17.56 12.02
C VAL A 81 8.68 -16.38 11.76
N THR A 82 9.11 -15.34 11.05
CA THR A 82 8.25 -14.19 10.71
C THR A 82 7.05 -14.61 9.86
N LEU A 83 7.23 -15.54 8.92
CA LEU A 83 6.13 -16.06 8.11
C LEU A 83 5.17 -16.91 8.94
N ILE A 84 5.70 -17.75 9.83
CA ILE A 84 4.89 -18.55 10.75
C ILE A 84 4.04 -17.64 11.65
N VAL A 85 4.63 -16.58 12.21
CA VAL A 85 3.92 -15.60 13.05
C VAL A 85 2.83 -14.88 12.26
N LEU A 86 3.09 -14.49 11.00
CA LEU A 86 2.07 -13.85 10.15
C LEU A 86 0.92 -14.81 9.81
N THR A 87 1.21 -16.06 9.47
CA THR A 87 0.19 -17.06 9.14
C THR A 87 -0.65 -17.45 10.36
N VAL A 88 0.00 -17.72 11.50
CA VAL A 88 -0.70 -18.01 12.76
C VAL A 88 -1.52 -16.80 13.21
N GLY A 89 -0.96 -15.59 13.12
CA GLY A 89 -1.67 -14.36 13.44
C GLY A 89 -2.90 -14.11 12.57
N TYR A 90 -2.82 -14.44 11.28
CA TYR A 90 -3.97 -14.39 10.36
C TYR A 90 -5.05 -15.38 10.77
N LEU A 91 -4.71 -16.66 10.97
CA LEU A 91 -5.67 -17.70 11.35
C LEU A 91 -6.34 -17.39 12.71
N LEU A 92 -5.57 -16.89 13.67
CA LEU A 92 -6.10 -16.50 14.98
C LEU A 92 -7.09 -15.34 14.86
N MET A 93 -6.77 -14.33 14.04
CA MET A 93 -7.67 -13.21 13.79
C MET A 93 -8.91 -13.60 13.00
N ASP A 94 -8.80 -14.54 12.06
CA ASP A 94 -9.93 -15.06 11.29
C ASP A 94 -10.89 -15.85 12.20
N HIS A 95 -10.37 -16.68 13.09
CA HIS A 95 -11.16 -17.34 14.14
C HIS A 95 -11.87 -16.33 15.05
N ILE A 96 -11.17 -15.29 15.51
CA ILE A 96 -11.77 -14.23 16.34
C ILE A 96 -12.83 -13.45 15.55
N CYS A 97 -12.66 -13.25 14.24
CA CYS A 97 -13.66 -12.59 13.40
C CYS A 97 -15.00 -13.33 13.38
N LEU A 98 -14.97 -14.66 13.33
CA LEU A 98 -16.19 -15.48 13.25
C LEU A 98 -17.10 -15.30 14.47
N ASP A 99 -16.53 -15.03 15.65
CA ASP A 99 -17.27 -14.86 16.91
C ASP A 99 -17.60 -13.40 17.25
N ALA A 100 -17.14 -12.42 16.45
CA ALA A 100 -17.05 -11.03 16.88
C ALA A 100 -18.32 -10.15 16.71
N GLY A 101 -19.43 -10.67 16.17
CA GLY A 101 -20.70 -9.94 16.05
C GLY A 101 -20.54 -8.52 15.48
N LYS A 102 -20.79 -7.47 16.30
CA LYS A 102 -20.69 -6.04 15.90
C LYS A 102 -19.28 -5.59 15.49
N PHE A 103 -18.23 -6.27 15.94
CA PHE A 103 -16.83 -5.95 15.62
C PHE A 103 -16.30 -6.68 14.38
N HIS A 104 -17.11 -7.57 13.78
CA HIS A 104 -16.73 -8.37 12.62
C HIS A 104 -16.12 -7.52 11.49
N ASN A 105 -16.81 -6.43 11.12
CA ASN A 105 -16.34 -5.51 10.06
C ASN A 105 -15.00 -4.82 10.36
N ILE A 106 -14.64 -4.68 11.63
CA ILE A 106 -13.35 -4.07 12.04
C ILE A 106 -12.27 -5.14 11.94
N LEU A 107 -12.50 -6.27 12.60
CA LEU A 107 -11.53 -7.35 12.71
C LEU A 107 -11.22 -7.95 11.33
N GLU A 108 -12.20 -8.08 10.45
CA GLU A 108 -12.01 -8.55 9.07
C GLU A 108 -11.01 -7.65 8.32
N ARG A 109 -11.12 -6.32 8.50
CA ARG A 109 -10.21 -5.35 7.87
C ARG A 109 -8.79 -5.42 8.41
N TYR A 110 -8.62 -5.69 9.70
CA TYR A 110 -7.29 -5.88 10.30
C TYR A 110 -6.72 -7.26 9.97
N SER A 111 -7.57 -8.29 9.81
CA SER A 111 -7.17 -9.61 9.31
C SER A 111 -6.58 -9.49 7.89
N TYR A 112 -7.23 -8.72 7.00
CA TYR A 112 -6.68 -8.43 5.68
C TYR A 112 -5.34 -7.70 5.69
N TRP A 113 -5.05 -6.88 6.69
CA TRP A 113 -3.72 -6.29 6.83
C TRP A 113 -2.66 -7.35 7.11
N ILE A 114 -2.89 -8.24 8.07
CA ILE A 114 -1.96 -9.33 8.42
C ILE A 114 -1.80 -10.27 7.22
N GLY A 115 -2.90 -10.67 6.61
CA GLY A 115 -2.91 -11.51 5.42
C GLY A 115 -2.20 -10.85 4.23
N GLY A 116 -2.41 -9.55 4.01
CA GLY A 116 -1.75 -8.79 2.96
C GLY A 116 -0.23 -8.76 3.13
N VAL A 117 0.26 -8.50 4.34
CA VAL A 117 1.70 -8.56 4.65
C VAL A 117 2.22 -9.99 4.44
N GLY A 118 1.49 -11.01 4.88
CA GLY A 118 1.83 -12.42 4.65
C GLY A 118 1.98 -12.78 3.18
N ILE A 119 1.02 -12.39 2.33
CA ILE A 119 1.05 -12.63 0.88
C ILE A 119 2.25 -11.93 0.25
N THR A 120 2.56 -10.69 0.63
CA THR A 120 3.76 -10.01 0.10
C THR A 120 5.05 -10.74 0.46
N PHE A 121 5.11 -11.35 1.64
CA PHE A 121 6.24 -12.16 2.06
C PHE A 121 6.35 -13.47 1.27
N LEU A 122 5.23 -14.15 1.03
CA LEU A 122 5.15 -15.33 0.17
C LEU A 122 5.58 -15.01 -1.26
N LEU A 123 5.12 -13.88 -1.82
CA LEU A 123 5.55 -13.40 -3.13
C LEU A 123 7.05 -13.12 -3.15
N ALA A 124 7.62 -12.52 -2.10
CA ALA A 124 9.06 -12.30 -2.02
C ALA A 124 9.86 -13.61 -2.04
N ILE A 125 9.37 -14.66 -1.36
CA ILE A 125 9.94 -16.01 -1.42
C ILE A 125 9.78 -16.61 -2.83
N LEU A 126 8.60 -16.47 -3.45
CA LEU A 126 8.37 -16.96 -4.81
C LEU A 126 9.32 -16.32 -5.81
N PHE A 127 9.49 -14.99 -5.75
CA PHE A 127 10.44 -14.25 -6.59
C PHE A 127 11.91 -14.66 -6.35
N TYR A 128 12.24 -15.17 -5.16
CA TYR A 128 13.57 -15.71 -4.90
C TYR A 128 13.86 -16.97 -5.74
N TYR A 129 12.86 -17.82 -5.97
CA TYR A 129 12.98 -19.04 -6.79
C TYR A 129 12.72 -18.83 -8.29
N THR A 130 12.25 -17.64 -8.67
CA THR A 130 11.85 -17.33 -10.06
C THR A 130 13.07 -16.90 -10.89
N PRO A 131 13.14 -17.20 -12.20
CA PRO A 131 14.28 -16.84 -13.04
C PRO A 131 14.56 -15.33 -13.11
N GLN A 132 15.86 -14.99 -13.21
CA GLN A 132 16.36 -13.60 -13.14
C GLN A 132 15.77 -12.66 -14.20
N TRP A 133 15.44 -13.18 -15.39
CA TRP A 133 14.84 -12.37 -16.45
C TRP A 133 13.45 -11.84 -16.04
N PHE A 134 12.64 -12.66 -15.37
CA PHE A 134 11.32 -12.27 -14.88
C PHE A 134 11.43 -11.24 -13.76
N ASN A 135 12.34 -11.46 -12.80
CA ASN A 135 12.61 -10.50 -11.73
C ASN A 135 13.06 -9.14 -12.27
N THR A 136 13.81 -9.11 -13.36
CA THR A 136 14.26 -7.87 -14.00
C THR A 136 13.08 -7.08 -14.59
N VAL A 137 12.13 -7.77 -15.22
CA VAL A 137 10.88 -7.17 -15.72
C VAL A 137 10.06 -6.65 -14.54
N CYS A 138 9.79 -7.48 -13.54
CA CYS A 138 9.01 -7.07 -12.36
C CYS A 138 9.64 -5.89 -11.62
N LYS A 139 10.97 -5.80 -11.54
CA LYS A 139 11.67 -4.65 -10.96
C LYS A 139 11.40 -3.36 -11.73
N LYS A 140 11.48 -3.38 -13.07
CA LYS A 140 11.19 -2.20 -13.91
C LYS A 140 9.74 -1.75 -13.73
N TRP A 141 8.80 -2.70 -13.73
CA TRP A 141 7.38 -2.43 -13.55
C TRP A 141 7.07 -1.95 -12.12
N GLY A 142 7.74 -2.48 -11.11
CA GLY A 142 7.57 -2.10 -9.71
C GLY A 142 7.88 -0.63 -9.46
N VAL A 143 8.90 -0.07 -10.12
CA VAL A 143 9.25 1.37 -10.01
C VAL A 143 8.11 2.26 -10.49
N VAL A 144 7.43 1.87 -11.57
CA VAL A 144 6.38 2.67 -12.23
C VAL A 144 4.97 2.29 -11.71
N SER A 145 4.85 1.21 -10.95
CA SER A 145 3.57 0.66 -10.47
C SER A 145 2.74 1.67 -9.68
N LEU A 146 3.40 2.49 -8.86
CA LEU A 146 2.75 3.52 -8.06
C LEU A 146 2.20 4.66 -8.94
N GLU A 147 2.98 5.07 -9.94
CA GLU A 147 2.59 6.11 -10.89
C GLU A 147 1.40 5.66 -11.75
N ILE A 148 1.43 4.41 -12.22
CA ILE A 148 0.33 3.78 -12.95
C ILE A 148 -0.94 3.73 -12.09
N TYR A 149 -0.82 3.33 -10.82
CA TYR A 149 -1.95 3.30 -9.89
C TYR A 149 -2.58 4.68 -9.67
N PHE A 150 -1.75 5.73 -9.54
CA PHE A 150 -2.26 7.10 -9.40
C PHE A 150 -2.88 7.63 -10.68
N ALA A 151 -2.25 7.38 -11.83
CA ALA A 151 -2.80 7.75 -13.14
C ALA A 151 -4.17 7.10 -13.34
N HIS A 152 -4.28 5.80 -13.03
CA HIS A 152 -5.53 5.06 -13.06
C HIS A 152 -6.63 5.73 -12.21
N ILE A 153 -6.35 6.05 -10.94
CA ILE A 153 -7.35 6.68 -10.05
C ILE A 153 -7.74 8.06 -10.51
N ALA A 154 -6.78 8.86 -11.00
CA ALA A 154 -7.05 10.19 -11.51
C ALA A 154 -7.99 10.13 -12.73
N ILE A 155 -7.69 9.24 -13.68
CA ILE A 155 -8.51 8.98 -14.86
C ILE A 155 -9.91 8.51 -14.45
N LEU A 156 -10.01 7.53 -13.55
CA LEU A 156 -11.29 7.02 -13.06
C LEU A 156 -12.18 8.15 -12.50
N ARG A 157 -11.62 9.05 -11.67
CA ARG A 157 -12.37 10.18 -11.11
C ARG A 157 -12.83 11.19 -12.16
N VAL A 158 -12.00 11.43 -13.18
CA VAL A 158 -12.37 12.32 -14.29
C VAL A 158 -13.51 11.72 -15.11
N PHE A 159 -13.42 10.42 -15.43
CA PHE A 159 -14.45 9.69 -16.17
C PHE A 159 -15.77 9.58 -15.40
N GLN A 160 -15.72 9.42 -14.07
CA GLN A 160 -16.91 9.45 -13.20
C GLN A 160 -17.58 10.83 -13.23
N LYS A 161 -16.81 11.91 -13.14
CA LYS A 161 -17.36 13.28 -13.21
C LYS A 161 -17.99 13.62 -14.56
N LEU A 162 -17.45 13.07 -15.65
CA LEU A 162 -17.97 13.29 -17.01
C LEU A 162 -19.17 12.39 -17.35
N GLY A 163 -19.58 11.47 -16.47
CA GLY A 163 -20.70 10.54 -16.71
C GLY A 163 -20.48 9.57 -17.87
N VAL A 164 -19.22 9.38 -18.30
CA VAL A 164 -18.85 8.52 -19.43
C VAL A 164 -18.91 7.04 -19.03
N LEU A 165 -18.58 6.75 -17.77
CA LEU A 165 -18.59 5.39 -17.21
C LEU A 165 -19.99 4.75 -17.21
N GLU A 166 -21.01 5.51 -16.81
CA GLU A 166 -22.40 5.01 -16.80
C GLU A 166 -22.98 4.82 -18.21
N ARG A 167 -22.49 5.60 -19.19
CA ARG A 167 -23.00 5.58 -20.56
C ARG A 167 -22.39 4.47 -21.43
N PHE A 168 -21.14 4.10 -21.19
CA PHE A 168 -20.42 3.11 -22.02
C PHE A 168 -20.24 1.73 -21.37
N PHE A 169 -20.21 1.61 -20.03
CA PHE A 169 -19.63 0.41 -19.38
C PHE A 169 -20.60 -0.36 -18.48
N LYS A 170 -21.92 -0.26 -18.72
CA LYS A 170 -22.94 -0.88 -17.86
C LYS A 170 -22.85 -2.41 -17.73
N ASN A 171 -22.20 -3.11 -18.68
CA ASN A 171 -22.13 -4.58 -18.72
C ASN A 171 -20.73 -5.22 -18.71
N TYR A 172 -19.62 -4.48 -18.77
CA TYR A 172 -18.28 -5.07 -18.97
C TYR A 172 -17.22 -4.55 -17.99
N ARG A 173 -17.29 -5.01 -16.74
CA ARG A 173 -16.30 -4.70 -15.67
C ARG A 173 -14.85 -5.05 -16.02
N TYR A 174 -14.64 -6.10 -16.83
CA TYR A 174 -13.29 -6.51 -17.26
C TYR A 174 -12.73 -5.63 -18.37
N LEU A 175 -13.59 -5.09 -19.24
CA LEU A 175 -13.19 -4.18 -20.31
C LEU A 175 -12.85 -2.79 -19.75
N GLU A 176 -13.56 -2.37 -18.69
CA GLU A 176 -13.24 -1.16 -17.90
C GLU A 176 -11.83 -1.26 -17.31
N LEU A 177 -11.51 -2.38 -16.67
CA LEU A 177 -10.18 -2.60 -16.08
C LEU A 177 -9.07 -2.60 -17.15
N LEU A 178 -9.31 -3.25 -18.29
CA LEU A 178 -8.34 -3.36 -19.38
C LEU A 178 -8.11 -2.01 -20.06
N LEU A 179 -9.17 -1.23 -20.34
CA LEU A 179 -9.06 0.13 -20.87
C LEU A 179 -8.38 1.08 -19.90
N LEU A 180 -8.67 0.97 -18.60
CA LEU A 180 -8.00 1.76 -17.57
C LEU A 180 -6.51 1.45 -17.47
N ILE A 181 -6.11 0.18 -17.60
CA ILE A 181 -4.70 -0.21 -17.66
C ILE A 181 -4.03 0.34 -18.92
N VAL A 182 -4.69 0.24 -20.08
CA VAL A 182 -4.19 0.79 -21.35
C VAL A 182 -4.04 2.31 -21.27
N PHE A 183 -5.04 3.03 -20.76
CA PHE A 183 -4.98 4.48 -20.58
C PHE A 183 -3.94 4.90 -19.55
N ALA A 184 -3.82 4.19 -18.43
CA ALA A 184 -2.79 4.47 -17.43
C ALA A 184 -1.38 4.24 -18.00
N TYR A 185 -1.18 3.22 -18.83
CA TYR A 185 0.08 2.96 -19.52
C TYR A 185 0.41 4.07 -20.53
N VAL A 186 -0.56 4.47 -21.37
CA VAL A 186 -0.38 5.57 -22.32
C VAL A 186 -0.05 6.87 -21.60
N TRP A 187 -0.74 7.16 -20.49
CA TRP A 187 -0.48 8.36 -19.70
C TRP A 187 0.90 8.35 -19.04
N ALA A 188 1.34 7.19 -18.53
CA ALA A 188 2.68 7.02 -17.99
C ALA A 188 3.77 7.26 -19.04
N VAL A 189 3.57 6.79 -20.28
CA VAL A 189 4.50 7.04 -21.40
C VAL A 189 4.55 8.53 -21.75
N ILE A 190 3.40 9.21 -21.81
CA ILE A 190 3.33 10.66 -22.10
C ILE A 190 4.03 11.46 -20.98
N ALA A 191 3.76 11.13 -19.72
CA ALA A 191 4.37 11.79 -18.57
C ALA A 191 5.90 11.61 -18.56
N ALA A 192 6.39 10.39 -18.81
CA ALA A 192 7.82 10.12 -18.94
C ALA A 192 8.48 10.96 -20.04
N LYS A 193 7.82 11.07 -21.21
CA LYS A 193 8.28 11.88 -22.34
C LYS A 193 8.31 13.38 -22.01
N MET A 194 7.31 13.89 -21.29
CA MET A 194 7.30 15.28 -20.82
C MET A 194 8.42 15.56 -19.82
N VAL A 195 8.71 14.63 -18.91
CA VAL A 195 9.82 14.77 -17.95
C VAL A 195 11.18 14.76 -18.64
N GLU A 196 11.37 13.95 -19.68
CA GLU A 196 12.59 13.98 -20.51
C GLU A 196 12.76 15.31 -21.25
N LEU A 197 11.68 15.84 -21.83
CA LEU A 197 11.68 17.15 -22.50
C LEU A 197 11.99 18.29 -21.51
N LEU A 198 11.43 18.23 -20.30
CA LEU A 198 11.73 19.19 -19.22
C LEU A 198 13.20 19.11 -18.77
N LYS A 199 13.75 17.90 -18.60
CA LYS A 199 15.18 17.72 -18.30
C LYS A 199 16.07 18.27 -19.41
N GLY A 200 15.68 18.10 -20.68
CA GLY A 200 16.35 18.69 -21.83
C GLY A 200 16.34 20.23 -21.81
N CYS A 201 15.21 20.84 -21.47
CA CYS A 201 15.09 22.30 -21.32
C CYS A 201 15.93 22.84 -20.16
N ILE A 202 15.92 22.18 -18.99
CA ILE A 202 16.69 22.62 -17.82
C ILE A 202 18.20 22.55 -18.10
N LYS A 203 18.67 21.49 -18.78
CA LYS A 203 20.09 21.33 -19.11
C LYS A 203 20.59 22.40 -20.11
N LYS A 204 19.71 22.85 -21.01
CA LYS A 204 19.98 23.93 -21.98
C LYS A 204 20.03 25.32 -21.33
N HIS A 205 19.44 25.48 -20.14
CA HIS A 205 19.46 26.74 -19.39
C HIS A 205 20.61 26.86 -18.38
N GLN A 206 21.31 25.77 -18.04
CA GLN A 206 22.53 25.79 -17.22
C GLN A 206 23.84 25.89 -18.03
N THR A 207 23.75 25.93 -19.36
CA THR A 207 24.90 26.03 -20.28
C THR A 207 24.97 27.35 -21.05
N ASN A 208 24.09 28.31 -20.74
CA ASN A 208 24.18 29.72 -21.10
C ASN A 208 24.38 30.54 -19.83
#